data_AF-A0A482XR35-F1
#
_entry.id   AF-A0A482XR35-F1
#
_cell.length_a   1.000
_cell.length_b   1.000
_cell.length_c   1.000
_cell.angle_alpha   90.00
_cell.angle_beta   90.00
_cell.angle_gamma   90.00
#
_symmetry.space_group_name_H-M   'P 1'
#
loop_
_entity.id
_entity.type
_entity.pdbx_description
1 polymer ?
#
loop_
_entity_poly.entity_id
_entity_poly.type
_entity_poly.pdbx_seq_one_letter_code
_entity_poly.pdbx_strand_id
1 'polypeptide(L)' 'MKDETYTVFVPTDRAFQRWHPIDWGFYPFSVPEFTENVLINHFVNANVRQEQVKDGQTFKTLGGKEIKFTKKSE' A
#
# COMPACT_ATOMS: atom_id res chain seq x y z
N MET A 1 -19.58 -19.16 4.40
CA MET A 1 -18.94 -17.84 4.15
C MET A 1 -17.51 -18.16 3.77
N LYS A 2 -16.99 -17.62 2.65
CA LYS A 2 -15.56 -17.79 2.35
C LYS A 2 -14.81 -16.84 3.27
N ASP A 3 -13.90 -17.36 4.07
CA ASP A 3 -12.98 -16.52 4.83
C ASP A 3 -12.08 -15.79 3.83
N GLU A 4 -12.21 -14.47 3.76
CA GLU A 4 -11.35 -13.63 2.93
C GLU A 4 -10.09 -13.28 3.71
N THR A 5 -8.94 -13.40 3.05
CA THR A 5 -7.64 -13.09 3.66
C THR A 5 -7.06 -11.85 3.02
N TYR A 6 -6.65 -10.91 3.85
CA TYR A 6 -6.06 -9.65 3.42
C TYR A 6 -4.61 -9.53 3.90
N THR A 7 -3.78 -8.93 3.05
CA THR A 7 -2.48 -8.39 3.45
C THR A 7 -2.57 -6.88 3.45
N VAL A 8 -2.14 -6.25 4.54
CA VAL A 8 -2.12 -4.80 4.71
C VAL A 8 -0.68 -4.33 4.76
N PHE A 9 -0.30 -3.44 3.84
CA PHE A 9 1.01 -2.81 3.84
C PHE A 9 0.94 -1.55 4.69
N VAL A 10 1.44 -1.61 5.92
CA VAL A 10 1.35 -0.46 6.83
C VAL A 10 2.58 0.44 6.68
N PRO A 11 2.43 1.68 6.19
CA PRO A 11 3.53 2.63 6.15
C PRO A 11 3.98 3.00 7.57
N THR A 12 5.28 3.22 7.74
CA THR A 12 5.85 3.77 8.99
C THR A 12 5.67 5.29 9.03
N ASP A 13 5.79 5.89 10.22
CA ASP A 13 5.78 7.36 10.39
C ASP A 13 6.77 8.08 9.46
N ARG A 14 7.95 7.48 9.24
CA ARG A 14 8.97 8.00 8.33
C ARG A 14 8.49 8.03 6.86
N ALA A 15 7.61 7.13 6.45
CA ALA A 15 7.04 7.15 5.10
C ALA A 15 6.15 8.39 4.91
N PHE A 16 5.31 8.73 5.90
CA PHE A 16 4.48 9.94 5.87
C PHE A 16 5.31 11.22 5.88
N GLN A 17 6.36 11.28 6.71
CA GLN A 17 7.27 12.43 6.75
C GLN A 17 8.00 12.66 5.42
N ARG A 18 8.44 11.59 4.74
CA ARG A 18 9.09 11.69 3.41
C ARG A 18 8.10 12.02 2.30
N TRP A 19 6.86 11.56 2.41
CA TRP A 19 5.84 11.82 1.41
C TRP A 19 5.35 13.27 1.48
N HIS A 20 5.40 13.90 2.66
CA HIS A 20 5.05 15.30 2.84
C HIS A 20 5.99 16.20 2.02
N PRO A 21 5.53 16.80 0.91
CA PRO A 21 6.35 17.72 0.15
C PRO A 21 6.47 19.04 0.91
N ILE A 22 7.56 19.74 0.65
CA ILE A 22 8.01 20.91 1.42
C ILE A 22 7.05 22.10 1.26
N ASP A 23 6.27 22.16 0.17
CA ASP A 23 5.59 23.37 -0.27
C ASP A 23 4.05 23.40 -0.13
N TRP A 24 3.42 22.41 0.52
CA TRP A 24 1.95 22.33 0.42
C TRP A 24 1.16 23.33 1.24
N GLY A 25 1.66 23.85 2.37
CA GLY A 25 0.86 24.70 3.28
C GLY A 25 -0.48 24.07 3.70
N PHE A 26 -0.70 22.81 3.35
CA PHE A 26 -1.95 22.07 3.33
C PHE A 26 -1.62 20.61 3.61
N TYR A 27 -2.35 20.02 4.54
CA TYR A 27 -2.20 18.62 4.91
C TYR A 27 -3.27 17.80 4.17
N PRO A 28 -2.93 17.05 3.10
CA PRO A 28 -3.93 16.36 2.28
C PRO A 28 -4.62 15.21 3.02
N PHE A 29 -4.01 14.68 4.08
CA PHE A 29 -4.67 13.71 4.95
C PHE A 29 -5.75 14.33 5.85
N SER A 30 -5.93 15.66 5.84
CA SER A 30 -7.16 16.30 6.35
C SER A 30 -8.35 16.15 5.41
N VAL A 31 -8.13 15.69 4.16
CA VAL A 31 -9.21 15.39 3.20
C VAL A 31 -9.61 13.93 3.36
N PRO A 32 -10.87 13.64 3.75
CA PRO A 32 -11.33 12.26 3.95
C PRO A 32 -11.18 11.40 2.70
N GLU A 33 -11.61 11.90 1.54
CA GLU A 33 -11.53 11.17 0.27
C GLU A 33 -10.08 10.78 -0.09
N PHE A 34 -9.14 11.71 0.10
CA PHE A 34 -7.72 11.42 -0.13
C PHE A 34 -7.22 10.34 0.83
N THR A 35 -7.54 10.47 2.12
CA THR A 35 -7.12 9.53 3.15
C THR A 35 -7.68 8.13 2.92
N GLU A 36 -8.98 8.03 2.61
CA GLU A 36 -9.65 6.76 2.28
C GLU A 36 -9.03 6.11 1.05
N ASN A 37 -8.76 6.89 0.00
CA ASN A 37 -8.14 6.38 -1.23
C ASN A 37 -6.71 5.90 -0.99
N VAL A 38 -5.94 6.59 -0.15
CA VAL A 38 -4.62 6.11 0.27
C VAL A 38 -4.75 4.81 1.06
N LEU A 39 -5.63 4.76 2.07
CA LEU A 39 -5.79 3.58 2.92
C LEU A 39 -6.21 2.35 2.12
N ILE A 40 -7.25 2.43 1.28
CA ILE A 40 -7.79 1.28 0.54
C ILE A 40 -6.78 0.70 -0.48
N ASN A 41 -5.84 1.52 -0.95
CA ASN A 41 -4.73 1.06 -1.80
C ASN A 41 -3.58 0.38 -1.03
N HIS A 42 -3.62 0.32 0.30
CA HIS A 42 -2.67 -0.48 1.10
C HIS A 42 -3.18 -1.90 1.40
N PHE A 43 -4.41 -2.23 0.99
CA PHE A 43 -5.02 -3.54 1.20
C PHE A 43 -4.97 -4.36 -0.09
N VAL A 44 -4.53 -5.62 0.03
CA VAL A 44 -4.59 -6.63 -1.03
C VAL A 44 -5.38 -7.83 -0.51
N ASN A 45 -6.36 -8.30 -1.29
CA ASN A 45 -7.12 -9.52 -0.99
C ASN A 45 -6.32 -10.76 -1.43
N ALA A 46 -5.24 -11.03 -0.70
CA ALA A 46 -4.41 -12.23 -0.83
C ALA A 46 -3.57 -12.43 0.44
N ASN A 47 -3.13 -13.66 0.68
CA ASN A 47 -2.07 -13.93 1.66
C ASN A 47 -0.71 -13.73 0.98
N VAL A 48 -0.07 -12.57 1.19
CA VAL A 48 1.22 -12.25 0.57
C VAL A 48 2.32 -12.45 1.61
N ARG A 49 3.07 -13.54 1.47
CA ARG A 49 4.24 -13.83 2.32
C ARG A 49 5.53 -13.66 1.53
N GLN A 50 6.55 -13.11 2.18
CA GLN A 50 7.84 -12.78 1.55
C GLN A 50 8.48 -14.00 0.86
N GLU A 51 8.38 -15.18 1.46
CA GLU A 51 8.90 -16.43 0.93
C GLU A 51 8.16 -16.94 -0.31
N GLN A 52 6.90 -16.53 -0.50
CA GLN A 52 6.04 -16.91 -1.63
C GLN A 52 6.05 -15.88 -2.77
N VAL A 53 6.55 -14.67 -2.53
CA VAL A 53 6.61 -13.61 -3.53
C VAL A 53 7.68 -13.92 -4.58
N LYS A 54 7.26 -13.89 -5.85
CA LYS A 54 8.13 -13.99 -7.02
C LYS A 54 8.59 -12.61 -7.48
N ASP A 55 9.78 -12.55 -8.09
CA ASP A 55 10.24 -11.30 -8.70
C ASP A 55 9.29 -10.86 -9.83
N GLY A 56 8.97 -9.57 -9.85
CA GLY A 56 8.03 -8.98 -10.80
C GLY A 56 6.55 -9.28 -10.52
N GLN A 57 6.22 -10.00 -9.44
CA GLN A 57 4.83 -10.33 -9.11
C GLN A 57 4.02 -9.06 -8.81
N THR A 58 2.82 -8.98 -9.38
CA THR A 58 1.89 -7.87 -9.17
C THR A 58 0.66 -8.31 -8.40
N PHE A 59 0.11 -7.40 -7.59
CA PHE A 59 -1.16 -7.57 -6.90
C PHE A 59 -2.03 -6.33 -7.09
N LYS A 60 -3.32 -6.55 -7.33
CA LYS A 60 -4.31 -5.49 -7.35
C LYS A 60 -4.77 -5.20 -5.92
N THR A 61 -4.74 -3.93 -5.55
CA THR A 61 -5.21 -3.42 -4.28
C THR A 61 -6.73 -3.24 -4.31
N LEU A 62 -7.37 -3.09 -3.15
CA LEU A 62 -8.80 -2.83 -3.09
C LEU A 62 -9.18 -1.48 -3.73
N GLY A 63 -8.29 -0.49 -3.71
CA GLY A 63 -8.46 0.78 -4.41
C GLY A 63 -8.22 0.72 -5.92
N GLY A 64 -7.95 -0.47 -6.47
CA GLY A 64 -7.80 -0.69 -7.90
C GLY A 64 -6.40 -0.40 -8.46
N LYS A 65 -5.45 0.09 -7.65
CA LYS A 65 -4.04 0.23 -8.06
C LYS A 65 -3.28 -1.09 -8.00
N GLU A 66 -2.11 -1.14 -8.63
CA GLU A 66 -1.23 -2.30 -8.65
C GLU A 66 0.03 -2.09 -7.80
N ILE A 67 0.40 -3.10 -7.02
CA ILE A 67 1.67 -3.18 -6.29
C ILE A 67 2.55 -4.22 -6.99
N LYS A 68 3.75 -3.81 -7.44
CA LYS A 68 4.74 -4.70 -8.03
C LYS A 68 5.85 -5.00 -7.02
N PHE A 69 6.09 -6.27 -6.76
CA PHE A 69 7.20 -6.74 -5.95
C PHE A 69 8.43 -6.94 -6.81
N THR A 70 9.59 -6.54 -6.26
CA THR A 70 10.89 -6.84 -6.83
C THR A 70 11.73 -7.56 -5.79
N LYS A 71 12.33 -8.68 -6.18
CA LYS A 71 13.24 -9.45 -5.33
C LYS A 71 14.65 -9.05 -5.73
N LYS A 72 15.31 -8.27 -4.87
CA LYS A 72 16.75 -8.06 -5.02
C LYS A 72 17.43 -9.37 -4.61
N SER A 73 18.05 -10.04 -5.57
CA SER A 73 19.12 -11.00 -5.27
C SER A 73 20.23 -10.23 -4.57
N GLU A 74 20.70 -10.73 -3.43
CA GLU A 74 21.96 -10.27 -2.84
C GLU A 74 23.15 -10.64 -3.74
#